data_AF-A0A0V0GRR6-F1
#
_entry.id   AF-A0A0V0GRR6-F1
#
_cell.length_a   1.000
_cell.length_b   1.000
_cell.length_c   1.000
_cell.angle_alpha   90.00
_cell.angle_beta   90.00
_cell.angle_gamma   90.00
#
_symmetry.space_group_name_H-M   'P 1'
#
loop_
_entity.id
_entity.type
_entity.pdbx_description
1 polymer ?
#
loop_
_entity_poly.entity_id
_entity_poly.type
_entity_poly.pdbx_seq_one_letter_code
_entity_poly.pdbx_strand_id
1 'polypeptide(L)'
;KIIWQSRIKQLFFLWSLSWQWKFHYQVARQYWTSRPQNVTCHDVINYFAYCQEFVDGNEDDPTLMCCDNLHIMNEKVGQEERGARRYCYCIEVFCDTFSQPHPPYLASRIEDLDKKCHIHRSFPISEHMDCTNV
;
A
#
# COMPACT_ATOMS: atom_id res chain seq x y z
N LYS A 1 38.80 -17.50 -23.14
CA LYS A 1 38.85 -16.63 -21.94
C LYS A 1 37.63 -15.68 -21.78
N ILE A 2 36.55 -15.83 -22.56
CA ILE A 2 35.38 -14.91 -22.51
C ILE A 2 34.13 -15.56 -21.89
N ILE A 3 34.04 -16.90 -21.84
CA ILE A 3 32.86 -17.62 -21.34
C ILE A 3 32.80 -17.69 -19.79
N TRP A 4 33.94 -17.50 -19.10
CA TRP A 4 34.02 -17.57 -17.63
C TRP A 4 33.50 -16.31 -16.92
N GLN A 5 33.55 -15.13 -17.55
CA GLN A 5 33.08 -13.88 -16.93
C GLN A 5 31.55 -13.74 -16.96
N SER A 6 30.87 -14.37 -17.92
CA SER A 6 29.41 -14.25 -18.07
C SER A 6 28.62 -15.04 -17.02
N ARG A 7 29.14 -16.22 -16.62
CA ARG A 7 28.49 -17.07 -15.60
C ARG A 7 28.56 -16.49 -14.19
N ILE A 8 29.65 -15.77 -13.88
CA ILE A 8 29.81 -15.10 -12.58
C ILE A 8 28.79 -13.95 -12.45
N LYS A 9 28.57 -13.14 -13.50
CA LYS A 9 27.56 -12.06 -13.47
C LYS A 9 26.13 -12.57 -13.28
N GLN A 10 25.76 -13.69 -13.92
CA GLN A 10 24.45 -14.32 -13.74
C GLN A 10 24.27 -14.88 -12.32
N LEU A 11 25.30 -15.51 -11.76
CA LEU A 11 25.27 -16.00 -10.38
C LEU A 11 25.18 -14.86 -9.37
N PHE A 12 25.86 -13.72 -9.60
CA PHE A 12 25.71 -12.51 -8.78
C PHE A 12 24.31 -11.90 -8.88
N PHE A 13 23.69 -11.86 -10.07
CA PHE A 13 22.31 -11.38 -10.24
C PHE A 13 21.28 -12.27 -9.54
N LEU A 14 21.45 -13.60 -9.61
CA LEU A 14 20.58 -14.55 -8.91
C LEU A 14 20.80 -14.52 -7.40
N TRP A 15 22.05 -14.30 -6.95
CA TRP A 15 22.36 -14.07 -5.54
C TRP A 15 21.79 -12.75 -5.03
N SER A 16 21.86 -11.66 -5.81
CA SER A 16 21.29 -10.36 -5.44
C SER A 16 19.77 -10.41 -5.40
N LEU A 17 19.12 -11.06 -6.37
CA LEU A 17 17.67 -11.30 -6.37
C LEU A 17 17.25 -12.20 -5.21
N SER A 18 18.02 -13.24 -4.88
CA SER A 18 17.77 -14.10 -3.71
C SER A 18 17.94 -13.36 -2.38
N TRP A 19 18.95 -12.49 -2.26
CA TRP A 19 19.15 -11.64 -1.10
C TRP A 19 18.07 -10.56 -0.99
N GLN A 20 17.69 -9.91 -2.09
CA GLN A 20 16.58 -8.95 -2.14
C GLN A 20 15.26 -9.62 -1.77
N TRP A 21 14.99 -10.83 -2.27
CA TRP A 21 13.83 -11.62 -1.87
C TRP A 21 13.87 -12.03 -0.40
N LYS A 22 15.01 -12.47 0.12
CA LYS A 22 15.14 -12.80 1.56
C LYS A 22 15.00 -11.57 2.44
N PHE A 23 15.50 -10.41 2.00
CA PHE A 23 15.38 -9.14 2.70
C PHE A 23 13.94 -8.64 2.68
N HIS A 24 13.27 -8.61 1.51
CA HIS A 24 11.83 -8.33 1.42
C HIS A 24 10.99 -9.32 2.22
N TYR A 25 11.34 -10.60 2.22
CA TYR A 25 10.63 -11.62 3.00
C TYR A 25 10.86 -11.48 4.50
N GLN A 26 12.07 -11.10 4.94
CA GLN A 26 12.37 -10.84 6.35
C GLN A 26 11.72 -9.54 6.85
N VAL A 27 11.75 -8.48 6.04
CA VAL A 27 11.06 -7.20 6.32
C VAL A 27 9.56 -7.44 6.34
N ALA A 28 8.98 -8.07 5.32
CA ALA A 28 7.57 -8.49 5.33
C ALA A 28 7.27 -9.31 6.59
N ARG A 29 8.03 -10.35 6.91
CA ARG A 29 7.82 -11.14 8.14
C ARG A 29 7.88 -10.31 9.43
N GLN A 30 8.72 -9.27 9.48
CA GLN A 30 8.81 -8.35 10.63
C GLN A 30 7.62 -7.36 10.68
N TYR A 31 7.06 -6.98 9.52
CA TYR A 31 5.80 -6.22 9.39
C TYR A 31 4.54 -7.07 9.72
N TRP A 32 4.50 -8.33 9.26
CA TRP A 32 3.42 -9.27 9.59
C TRP A 32 3.36 -9.60 11.09
N THR A 33 4.48 -9.44 11.81
CA THR A 33 4.55 -9.62 13.27
C THR A 33 4.23 -8.34 14.06
N SER A 34 4.17 -7.17 13.43
CA SER A 34 3.71 -5.91 14.04
C SER A 34 2.22 -5.61 13.83
N ARG A 35 1.55 -6.32 12.91
CA ARG A 35 0.08 -6.24 12.74
C ARG A 35 -0.61 -6.66 14.05
N PRO A 36 -1.46 -5.82 14.65
CA PRO A 36 -2.14 -6.22 15.87
C PRO A 36 -3.07 -7.39 15.57
N GLN A 37 -2.98 -8.47 16.36
CA GLN A 37 -3.62 -9.77 16.08
C GLN A 37 -5.17 -9.76 15.99
N ASN A 38 -5.83 -8.61 16.15
CA ASN A 38 -7.29 -8.47 16.11
C ASN A 38 -7.77 -7.26 15.28
N VAL A 39 -6.95 -6.70 14.38
CA VAL A 39 -7.41 -5.60 13.51
C VAL A 39 -8.29 -6.15 12.41
N THR A 40 -9.56 -5.73 12.39
CA THR A 40 -10.46 -5.97 11.26
C THR A 40 -10.21 -4.94 10.17
N CYS A 41 -10.06 -5.37 8.92
CA CYS A 41 -9.79 -4.50 7.78
C CYS A 41 -10.89 -4.49 6.71
N HIS A 42 -11.94 -5.30 6.90
CA HIS A 42 -12.94 -5.55 5.86
C HIS A 42 -13.66 -4.28 5.40
N ASP A 43 -14.05 -3.43 6.34
CA ASP A 43 -14.64 -2.11 6.09
C ASP A 43 -13.68 -1.18 5.33
N VAL A 44 -12.44 -1.03 5.81
CA VAL A 44 -11.43 -0.17 5.18
C VAL A 44 -11.14 -0.63 3.75
N ILE A 45 -10.99 -1.94 3.54
CA ILE A 45 -10.79 -2.56 2.23
C ILE A 45 -11.96 -2.25 1.30
N ASN A 46 -13.20 -2.46 1.75
CA ASN A 46 -14.39 -2.23 0.93
C ASN A 46 -14.55 -0.77 0.53
N TYR A 47 -14.21 0.17 1.42
CA TYR A 47 -14.26 1.59 1.12
C TYR A 47 -13.15 2.01 0.15
N PHE A 48 -11.91 1.55 0.40
CA PHE A 48 -10.75 1.97 -0.37
C PHE A 48 -10.70 1.37 -1.77
N ALA A 49 -11.29 0.19 -1.99
CA ALA A 49 -11.30 -0.47 -3.30
C ALA A 49 -11.81 0.40 -4.45
N TYR A 50 -12.75 1.33 -4.18
CA TYR A 50 -13.26 2.26 -5.20
C TYR A 50 -12.22 3.27 -5.71
N CYS A 51 -11.16 3.50 -4.94
CA CYS A 51 -10.09 4.44 -5.27
C CYS A 51 -8.91 3.77 -5.98
N GLN A 52 -8.85 2.43 -6.01
CA GLN A 52 -7.68 1.69 -6.47
C GLN A 52 -7.29 2.08 -7.91
N GLU A 53 -8.23 2.03 -8.85
CA GLU A 53 -7.96 2.34 -10.27
C GLU A 53 -7.36 3.75 -10.48
N PHE A 54 -7.74 4.72 -9.64
CA PHE A 54 -7.19 6.07 -9.72
C PHE A 54 -5.77 6.16 -9.14
N VAL A 55 -5.53 5.54 -7.97
CA VAL A 55 -4.19 5.57 -7.36
C VAL A 55 -3.17 4.71 -8.12
N ASP A 56 -3.65 3.66 -8.79
CA ASP A 56 -2.91 2.84 -9.76
C ASP A 56 -2.56 3.64 -11.03
N GLY A 57 -3.29 4.72 -11.30
CA GLY A 57 -3.14 5.56 -12.48
C GLY A 57 -3.82 5.03 -13.73
N ASN A 58 -4.72 4.04 -13.59
CA ASN A 58 -5.52 3.49 -14.68
C ASN A 58 -6.64 4.46 -15.11
N GLU A 59 -7.12 5.27 -14.17
CA GLU A 59 -8.14 6.30 -14.40
C GLU A 59 -7.58 7.71 -14.16
N ASP A 60 -8.05 8.68 -14.95
CA ASP A 60 -7.59 10.06 -14.88
C ASP A 60 -8.25 10.88 -13.75
N ASP A 61 -9.43 10.44 -13.31
CA ASP A 61 -10.22 11.06 -12.26
C ASP A 61 -10.72 9.99 -11.26
N PRO A 62 -10.79 10.31 -9.95
CA PRO A 62 -11.42 9.42 -8.99
C PRO A 62 -12.92 9.35 -9.27
N THR A 63 -13.50 8.16 -9.09
CA THR A 63 -14.96 8.01 -9.16
C THR A 63 -15.64 8.79 -8.03
N LEU A 64 -16.90 9.19 -8.21
CA LEU A 64 -17.70 9.77 -7.12
C LEU A 64 -17.74 8.83 -5.90
N MET A 65 -17.88 7.54 -6.15
CA MET A 65 -17.84 6.51 -5.10
C MET A 65 -16.50 6.48 -4.35
N CYS A 66 -15.37 6.68 -5.03
CA CYS A 66 -14.08 6.82 -4.34
C CYS A 66 -14.11 8.00 -3.37
N CYS A 67 -14.49 9.19 -3.84
CA CYS A 67 -14.48 10.38 -3.01
C CYS A 67 -15.45 10.27 -1.81
N ASP A 68 -16.67 9.78 -2.03
CA ASP A 68 -17.65 9.60 -0.96
C ASP A 68 -17.15 8.63 0.12
N ASN A 69 -16.56 7.50 -0.30
CA ASN A 69 -15.96 6.54 0.63
C ASN A 69 -14.73 7.09 1.33
N LEU A 70 -13.93 7.92 0.66
CA LEU A 70 -12.76 8.57 1.25
C LEU A 70 -13.18 9.55 2.36
N HIS A 71 -14.27 10.29 2.18
CA HIS A 71 -14.87 11.13 3.22
C HIS A 71 -15.37 10.32 4.42
N ILE A 72 -16.09 9.21 4.16
CA ILE A 72 -16.55 8.29 5.22
C ILE A 72 -15.37 7.73 6.01
N MET A 73 -14.31 7.31 5.31
CA MET A 73 -13.07 6.83 5.93
C MET A 73 -12.44 7.90 6.82
N ASN A 74 -12.36 9.14 6.33
CA ASN A 74 -11.75 10.26 7.04
C ASN A 74 -12.55 10.71 8.27
N GLU A 75 -13.87 10.55 8.25
CA GLU A 75 -14.69 10.80 9.44
C GLU A 75 -14.49 9.70 10.49
N LYS A 76 -14.54 8.43 10.07
CA LYS A 76 -14.44 7.27 10.97
C LYS A 76 -13.09 7.15 11.63
N VAL A 77 -12.01 7.43 10.91
CA VAL A 77 -10.65 7.27 11.44
C VAL A 77 -10.39 8.13 12.67
N GLY A 78 -11.04 9.30 12.78
CA GLY A 78 -10.94 10.20 13.94
C GLY A 78 -11.74 9.73 15.16
N GLN A 79 -12.66 8.77 14.98
CA GLN A 79 -13.50 8.20 16.04
C GLN A 79 -12.85 6.97 16.69
N GLU A 80 -11.81 6.42 16.08
CA GLU A 80 -11.15 5.19 16.52
C GLU A 80 -9.83 5.49 17.25
N GLU A 81 -9.62 4.82 18.39
CA GLU A 81 -8.33 4.86 19.06
C GLU A 81 -7.27 4.23 18.13
N ARG A 82 -6.27 5.03 17.73
CA ARG A 82 -5.25 4.65 16.73
C ARG A 82 -5.83 4.33 15.35
N GLY A 83 -6.93 5.00 14.98
CA GLY A 83 -7.57 4.84 13.67
C GLY A 83 -6.59 5.00 12.50
N ALA A 84 -5.77 6.06 12.50
CA ALA A 84 -4.85 6.33 11.39
C ALA A 84 -3.85 5.18 11.18
N ARG A 85 -3.35 4.60 12.29
CA ARG A 85 -2.51 3.41 12.27
C ARG A 85 -3.26 2.19 11.72
N ARG A 86 -4.49 1.94 12.15
CA ARG A 86 -5.33 0.84 11.63
C ARG A 86 -5.57 0.98 10.13
N TYR A 87 -5.95 2.17 9.67
CA TYR A 87 -6.25 2.44 8.27
C TYR A 87 -5.00 2.26 7.39
N CYS A 88 -3.85 2.76 7.86
CA CYS A 88 -2.56 2.51 7.23
C CYS A 88 -2.31 1.00 7.03
N TYR A 89 -2.43 0.21 8.10
CA TYR A 89 -2.25 -1.25 8.01
C TYR A 89 -3.25 -1.93 7.07
N CYS A 90 -4.52 -1.51 7.08
CA CYS A 90 -5.54 -2.13 6.27
C CYS A 90 -5.39 -1.83 4.78
N ILE A 91 -4.89 -0.63 4.43
CA ILE A 91 -4.54 -0.29 3.05
C ILE A 91 -3.33 -1.12 2.60
N GLU A 92 -2.31 -1.31 3.44
CA GLU A 92 -1.20 -2.22 3.14
C GLU A 92 -1.69 -3.66 2.90
N VAL A 93 -2.57 -4.17 3.76
CA VAL A 93 -3.20 -5.51 3.60
C VAL A 93 -3.97 -5.62 2.28
N PHE A 94 -4.67 -4.56 1.88
CA PHE A 94 -5.40 -4.50 0.61
C PHE A 94 -4.47 -4.72 -0.58
N CYS A 95 -3.36 -3.98 -0.63
CA CYS A 95 -2.33 -4.08 -1.68
C CYS A 95 -1.73 -5.48 -1.74
N ASP A 96 -1.39 -6.04 -0.57
CA ASP A 96 -0.77 -7.36 -0.46
C ASP A 96 -1.70 -8.50 -0.90
N THR A 97 -3.00 -8.40 -0.59
CA THR A 97 -3.90 -9.57 -0.59
C THR A 97 -4.96 -9.52 -1.68
N PHE A 98 -5.47 -8.33 -2.03
CA PHE A 98 -6.69 -8.18 -2.82
C PHE A 98 -6.45 -7.48 -4.16
N SER A 99 -5.47 -6.59 -4.24
CA SER A 99 -5.21 -5.79 -5.44
C SER A 99 -4.36 -6.50 -6.49
N GLN A 100 -3.85 -7.72 -6.23
CA GLN A 100 -2.88 -8.34 -7.14
C GLN A 100 -3.51 -9.02 -8.36
N PRO A 101 -3.00 -8.76 -9.59
CA PRO A 101 -1.89 -7.87 -9.92
C PRO A 101 -2.35 -6.41 -10.16
N HIS A 102 -1.69 -5.45 -9.50
CA HIS A 102 -1.85 -4.00 -9.73
C HIS A 102 -0.49 -3.30 -9.89
N PRO A 103 -0.41 -2.16 -10.60
CA PRO A 103 0.78 -1.33 -10.61
C PRO A 103 1.00 -0.66 -9.24
N PRO A 104 2.23 -0.24 -8.92
CA PRO A 104 2.49 0.52 -7.70
C PRO A 104 1.69 1.83 -7.65
N TYR A 105 1.14 2.17 -6.47
CA TYR A 105 0.42 3.42 -6.29
C TYR A 105 1.28 4.63 -6.62
N LEU A 106 0.72 5.52 -7.45
CA LEU A 106 1.40 6.73 -7.88
C LEU A 106 1.25 7.82 -6.82
N ALA A 107 2.37 8.25 -6.24
CA ALA A 107 2.39 9.33 -5.25
C ALA A 107 1.70 10.62 -5.73
N SER A 108 1.85 10.96 -7.02
CA SER A 108 1.16 12.10 -7.63
C SER A 108 -0.37 11.93 -7.64
N ARG A 109 -0.87 10.72 -7.92
CA ARG A 109 -2.31 10.42 -7.88
C ARG A 109 -2.82 10.45 -6.43
N ILE A 110 -2.04 9.97 -5.46
CA ILE A 110 -2.38 10.07 -4.05
C ILE A 110 -2.50 11.54 -3.60
N GLU A 111 -1.62 12.44 -4.05
CA GLU A 111 -1.75 13.88 -3.76
C GLU A 111 -2.95 14.51 -4.48
N ASP A 112 -3.21 14.11 -5.73
CA ASP A 112 -4.34 14.60 -6.50
C ASP A 112 -5.69 14.12 -5.97
N LEU A 113 -5.76 12.98 -5.26
CA LEU A 113 -6.96 12.55 -4.55
C LEU A 113 -7.46 13.63 -3.59
N ASP A 114 -6.56 14.21 -2.79
CA ASP A 114 -6.92 15.23 -1.79
C ASP A 114 -7.52 16.47 -2.47
N LYS A 115 -6.90 16.90 -3.59
CA LYS A 115 -7.35 18.05 -4.37
C LYS A 115 -8.69 17.79 -5.06
N LYS A 116 -8.82 16.65 -5.75
CA LYS A 116 -10.00 16.30 -6.57
C LYS A 116 -11.22 15.93 -5.73
N CYS A 117 -11.02 15.25 -4.60
CA CYS A 117 -12.10 14.92 -3.67
C CYS A 117 -12.34 16.03 -2.62
N HIS A 118 -11.59 17.13 -2.68
CA HIS A 118 -11.68 18.26 -1.75
C HIS A 118 -11.61 17.84 -0.27
N ILE A 119 -10.60 17.02 0.05
CA ILE A 119 -10.43 16.42 1.38
C ILE A 119 -9.02 16.66 1.90
N HIS A 120 -8.91 16.84 3.21
CA HIS A 120 -7.65 16.71 3.92
C HIS A 120 -7.69 15.42 4.74
N ARG A 121 -7.04 14.37 4.23
CA ARG A 121 -7.02 13.07 4.90
C ARG A 121 -6.23 13.11 6.21
N SER A 122 -6.76 12.48 7.25
CA SER A 122 -6.10 12.29 8.56
C SER A 122 -5.46 10.91 8.70
N PHE A 123 -5.32 10.19 7.59
CA PHE A 123 -4.61 8.91 7.51
C PHE A 123 -3.86 8.85 6.19
N PRO A 124 -2.73 8.13 6.15
CA PRO A 124 -1.92 8.10 4.95
C PRO A 124 -2.27 6.89 4.07
N ILE A 125 -1.95 6.99 2.78
CA ILE A 125 -2.14 5.91 1.78
C ILE A 125 -0.76 5.52 1.25
N SER A 126 -0.38 4.25 1.38
CA SER A 126 0.85 3.70 0.80
C SER A 126 0.81 2.19 0.84
N GLU A 127 1.52 1.58 -0.10
CA GLU A 127 1.74 0.12 -0.16
C GLU A 127 2.77 -0.35 0.86
N HIS A 128 3.72 0.52 1.28
CA HIS A 128 4.88 0.14 2.10
C HIS A 128 5.26 1.23 3.13
N MET A 129 4.31 1.67 3.96
CA MET A 129 4.58 2.67 5.02
C MET A 129 5.00 2.01 6.32
N ASP A 130 5.85 2.67 7.12
CA ASP A 130 5.91 2.38 8.55
C ASP A 130 4.63 2.88 9.25
N CYS A 131 3.60 2.03 9.31
CA CYS A 131 2.35 2.31 10.02
C CYS A 131 2.52 2.40 11.56
N THR A 132 3.71 2.12 12.09
CA THR A 132 3.98 2.23 13.54
C THR A 132 4.04 3.70 13.98
N ASN A 133 4.43 4.63 13.11
CA ASN A 133 4.61 6.05 13.44
C ASN A 133 3.72 6.95 12.57
N VAL A 134 2.41 6.72 12.64
CA VAL A 134 1.35 7.53 12.00
C VAL A 134 0.66 8.38 13.03
#